data_AF-A0A498A5I9-F1
#
_entry.id   AF-A0A498A5I9-F1
#
_cell.length_a   1.000
_cell.length_b   1.000
_cell.length_c   1.000
_cell.angle_alpha   90.00
_cell.angle_beta   90.00
_cell.angle_gamma   90.00
#
_symmetry.space_group_name_H-M   'P 1'
#
loop_
_entity.id
_entity.type
_entity.pdbx_description
1 polymer ?
#
loop_
_entity_poly.entity_id
_entity_poly.type
_entity_poly.pdbx_seq_one_letter_code
_entity_poly.pdbx_strand_id
1 'polypeptide(L)'
;MLILNCPYCGVDAEETELAAGGEAHLKRFGPGSSDDEFHDYLFMRENPKGVHFERWRHANGCGKWFHAARCTQSLEVFGTYSAQTTEPPKEIKDAITAKRPGWTWREFS
;
A
#
# COMPACT_ATOMS: atom_id res chain seq x y z
N MET A 1 6.11 -13.02 -10.43
CA MET A 1 6.34 -11.61 -10.74
C MET A 1 5.02 -10.90 -10.70
N LEU A 2 4.92 -9.86 -9.88
CA LEU A 2 3.68 -9.09 -9.74
C LEU A 2 3.41 -8.25 -11.00
N ILE A 3 2.13 -8.06 -11.31
CA ILE A 3 1.66 -7.07 -12.28
C ILE A 3 0.81 -6.07 -11.51
N LEU A 4 1.19 -4.79 -11.54
CA LEU A 4 0.48 -3.72 -10.86
C LEU A 4 0.04 -2.67 -11.89
N ASN A 5 -1.28 -2.43 -11.98
CA ASN A 5 -1.81 -1.36 -12.82
C ASN A 5 -1.43 0.00 -12.23
N CYS A 6 -0.72 0.84 -12.96
CA CYS A 6 -0.38 2.17 -12.49
C CYS A 6 -1.59 3.10 -12.67
N PRO A 7 -2.22 3.62 -11.60
CA PRO A 7 -3.46 4.41 -11.71
C PRO A 7 -3.26 5.77 -12.40
N TYR A 8 -2.01 6.17 -12.65
CA TYR A 8 -1.69 7.44 -13.28
C TYR A 8 -1.44 7.35 -14.78
N CYS A 9 -0.84 6.26 -15.26
CA CYS A 9 -0.54 6.09 -16.68
C CYS A 9 -1.28 4.91 -17.32
N GLY A 10 -2.04 4.14 -16.55
CA GLY A 10 -2.85 3.01 -17.01
C GLY A 10 -2.05 1.78 -17.43
N VAL A 11 -0.72 1.83 -17.36
CA VAL A 11 0.16 0.71 -17.71
C VAL A 11 0.08 -0.37 -16.64
N ASP A 12 -0.12 -1.61 -17.07
CA ASP A 12 0.12 -2.80 -16.27
C ASP A 12 1.62 -3.03 -16.20
N ALA A 13 2.25 -2.54 -15.14
CA ALA A 13 3.70 -2.58 -14.96
C ALA A 13 4.09 -3.90 -14.31
N GLU A 14 5.16 -4.50 -14.83
CA GLU A 14 5.77 -5.66 -14.20
C GLU A 14 6.61 -5.23 -13.00
N GLU A 15 6.70 -6.08 -11.97
CA GLU A 15 7.33 -5.78 -10.68
C GLU A 15 8.71 -5.11 -10.75
N THR A 16 9.54 -5.49 -11.73
CA THR A 16 10.89 -4.96 -11.94
C THR A 16 10.92 -3.53 -12.50
N GLU A 17 9.81 -3.05 -13.05
CA GLU A 17 9.62 -1.65 -13.45
C GLU A 17 9.28 -0.73 -12.26
N LEU A 18 8.98 -1.34 -11.11
CA LEU A 18 8.46 -0.68 -9.93
C LEU A 18 9.49 -0.68 -8.80
N ALA A 19 9.41 0.31 -7.92
CA ALA A 19 10.14 0.34 -6.67
C ALA A 19 9.17 0.23 -5.48
N ALA A 20 9.38 -0.76 -4.63
CA ALA A 20 8.61 -0.95 -3.40
C ALA A 20 8.93 0.15 -2.38
N GLY A 21 7.90 0.68 -1.71
CA GLY A 21 8.02 1.69 -0.66
C GLY A 21 7.55 1.22 0.72
N GLY A 22 7.27 -0.07 0.88
CA GLY A 22 6.74 -0.64 2.13
C GLY A 22 5.32 -0.17 2.41
N GLU A 23 4.96 -0.13 3.67
CA GLU A 23 3.61 0.20 4.16
C GLU A 23 3.03 1.53 3.60
N ALA A 24 1.74 1.54 3.29
CA ALA A 24 0.93 2.71 2.93
C ALA A 24 0.24 3.38 4.13
N HIS A 25 -0.39 4.54 3.90
CA HIS A 25 -1.20 5.26 4.90
C HIS A 25 -0.44 5.69 6.17
N LEU A 26 0.88 5.82 6.09
CA LEU A 26 1.71 6.31 7.19
C LEU A 26 1.60 7.83 7.35
N LYS A 27 1.19 8.26 8.55
CA LYS A 27 1.27 9.66 8.96
C LYS A 27 2.73 10.05 9.20
N ARG A 28 3.15 11.20 8.65
CA ARG A 28 4.48 11.76 8.89
C ARG A 28 4.53 12.52 10.21
N PHE A 29 5.50 12.18 11.05
CA PHE A 29 5.85 12.92 12.26
C PHE A 29 7.17 13.68 12.05
N GLY A 30 7.27 14.87 12.64
CA GLY A 30 8.37 15.81 12.40
C GLY A 30 8.87 16.49 13.68
N PRO A 31 9.69 17.57 13.57
CA PRO A 31 10.40 18.21 14.69
C PRO A 31 9.57 18.80 15.86
N GLY A 32 8.26 18.60 15.90
CA GLY A 32 7.39 19.00 17.02
C GLY A 32 6.57 17.84 17.61
N SER A 33 6.88 16.61 17.24
CA SER A 33 6.23 15.39 17.77
C SER A 33 6.93 14.95 19.05
N SER A 34 6.30 14.08 19.85
CA SER A 34 7.02 13.45 20.95
C SER A 34 8.14 12.52 20.43
N ASP A 35 9.10 12.19 21.30
CA ASP A 35 10.17 11.24 20.98
C ASP A 35 9.59 9.87 20.58
N ASP A 36 8.54 9.40 21.28
CA ASP A 36 7.87 8.13 20.97
C ASP A 36 7.19 8.15 19.59
N GLU A 37 6.44 9.21 19.28
CA GLU A 37 5.80 9.37 17.97
C GLU A 37 6.83 9.44 16.83
N PHE A 38 7.94 10.12 17.07
CA PHE A 38 9.01 10.25 16.09
C PHE A 38 9.78 8.94 15.90
N HIS A 39 10.08 8.23 17.00
CA HIS A 39 10.64 6.87 16.98
C HIS A 39 9.77 5.93 16.13
N ASP A 40 8.47 5.88 16.40
CA ASP A 40 7.56 4.99 15.69
C ASP A 40 7.46 5.35 14.21
N TYR A 41 7.40 6.63 13.89
CA TYR A 41 7.44 7.09 12.50
C TYR A 41 8.74 6.69 11.77
N LEU A 42 9.89 6.76 12.44
CA LEU A 42 11.18 6.43 11.83
C LEU A 42 11.35 4.92 11.62
N PHE A 43 10.94 4.10 12.58
CA PHE A 43 11.36 2.70 12.65
C PHE A 43 10.23 1.68 12.61
N MET A 44 9.03 2.01 13.06
CA MET A 44 7.93 1.05 13.19
C MET A 44 7.07 1.00 11.93
N ARG A 45 6.77 -0.21 11.44
CA ARG A 45 5.93 -0.45 10.27
C ARG A 45 5.04 -1.66 10.50
N GLU A 46 3.85 -1.64 9.89
CA GLU A 46 3.03 -2.85 9.79
C GLU A 46 3.74 -3.90 8.94
N ASN A 47 3.73 -5.13 9.42
CA ASN A 47 4.25 -6.29 8.69
C ASN A 47 3.30 -7.49 8.79
N PRO A 48 2.06 -7.36 8.26
CA PRO A 48 1.05 -8.39 8.39
C PRO A 48 1.38 -9.60 7.50
N LYS A 49 1.07 -10.79 8.00
CA LYS A 49 0.93 -11.99 7.17
C LYS A 49 -0.50 -12.05 6.65
N GLY A 50 -0.73 -11.64 5.41
CA GLY A 50 -2.07 -11.54 4.83
C GLY A 50 -2.25 -10.22 4.08
N VAL A 51 -3.42 -9.61 4.19
CA VAL A 51 -3.74 -8.34 3.53
C VAL A 51 -2.81 -7.24 4.04
N HIS A 52 -2.20 -6.52 3.10
CA HIS A 52 -1.34 -5.39 3.36
C HIS A 52 -1.62 -4.27 2.34
N PHE A 53 -1.60 -3.03 2.81
CA PHE A 53 -1.59 -1.85 1.96
C PHE A 53 -0.15 -1.35 1.82
N GLU A 54 0.35 -1.35 0.60
CA GLU A 54 1.75 -1.09 0.27
C GLU A 54 1.86 0.14 -0.65
N ARG A 55 3.01 0.83 -0.63
CA ARG A 55 3.36 1.92 -1.55
C ARG A 55 4.25 1.39 -2.65
N TRP A 56 3.99 1.85 -3.86
CA TRP A 56 4.78 1.52 -5.04
C TRP A 56 5.05 2.77 -5.86
N ARG A 57 6.25 2.87 -6.41
CA ARG A 57 6.61 3.91 -7.36
C ARG A 57 6.82 3.28 -8.73
N HIS A 58 6.21 3.85 -9.77
CA HIS A 58 6.46 3.42 -11.14
C HIS A 58 7.80 3.97 -11.64
N ALA A 59 8.90 3.39 -11.15
CA ALA A 59 10.26 3.91 -11.27
C ALA A 59 10.74 3.98 -12.73
N ASN A 60 10.40 2.99 -13.54
CA ASN A 60 10.75 2.91 -14.96
C ASN A 60 9.64 3.39 -15.89
N GLY A 61 8.68 4.17 -15.36
CA GLY A 61 7.56 4.72 -16.12
C GLY A 61 7.24 6.16 -15.71
N CYS A 62 6.02 6.41 -15.24
CA CYS A 62 5.56 7.77 -14.93
C CYS A 62 6.23 8.41 -13.69
N GLY A 63 7.01 7.66 -12.91
CA GLY A 63 7.74 8.15 -11.74
C GLY A 63 6.87 8.44 -10.51
N LYS A 64 5.55 8.30 -10.59
CA LYS A 64 4.61 8.61 -9.50
C LYS A 64 4.48 7.47 -8.49
N TRP A 65 4.13 7.85 -7.27
CA TRP A 65 3.81 6.95 -6.16
C TRP A 65 2.31 6.65 -6.12
N PHE A 66 1.96 5.38 -5.98
CA PHE A 66 0.60 4.88 -5.79
C PHE A 66 0.56 3.85 -4.65
N HIS A 67 -0.63 3.35 -4.34
CA HIS A 67 -0.82 2.30 -3.33
C HIS A 67 -1.34 1.02 -3.99
N ALA A 68 -1.01 -0.11 -3.39
CA ALA A 68 -1.48 -1.43 -3.79
C ALA A 68 -2.00 -2.18 -2.56
N ALA A 69 -3.13 -2.86 -2.71
CA ALA A 69 -3.63 -3.81 -1.73
C ALA A 69 -3.26 -5.22 -2.18
N ARG A 70 -2.49 -5.96 -1.36
CA ARG A 70 -1.98 -7.28 -1.72
C ARG A 70 -1.99 -8.22 -0.52
N CYS A 71 -2.10 -9.51 -0.79
CA CYS A 71 -1.80 -10.54 0.20
C CYS A 71 -0.29 -10.85 0.21
N THR A 72 0.40 -10.58 1.31
CA THR A 72 1.84 -10.85 1.49
C THR A 72 2.17 -12.34 1.47
N GLN A 73 1.18 -13.20 1.78
CA GLN A 73 1.35 -14.66 1.78
C GLN A 73 1.16 -15.29 0.39
N SER A 74 0.11 -14.88 -0.36
CA SER A 74 -0.24 -15.51 -1.65
C SER A 74 0.19 -14.71 -2.86
N LEU A 75 0.70 -13.49 -2.67
CA LEU A 75 1.03 -12.53 -3.73
C LEU A 75 -0.18 -12.02 -4.55
N GLU A 76 -1.40 -12.36 -4.15
CA GLU A 76 -2.63 -11.89 -4.80
C GLU A 76 -2.80 -10.38 -4.64
N VAL A 77 -2.96 -9.68 -5.75
CA VAL A 77 -3.20 -8.23 -5.79
C VAL A 77 -4.71 -8.00 -5.89
N PHE A 78 -5.28 -7.27 -4.92
CA PHE A 78 -6.69 -6.91 -4.90
C PHE A 78 -6.98 -5.65 -5.71
N GLY A 79 -5.96 -4.80 -5.88
CA GLY A 79 -6.01 -3.63 -6.75
C GLY A 79 -4.96 -2.58 -6.38
N THR A 80 -4.88 -1.56 -7.22
CA THR A 80 -4.02 -0.39 -7.05
C THR A 80 -4.85 0.88 -7.08
N TYR A 81 -4.39 1.93 -6.41
CA TYR A 81 -5.14 3.17 -6.26
C TYR A 81 -4.22 4.36 -5.96
N SER A 82 -4.76 5.58 -6.10
CA SER A 82 -4.00 6.81 -5.91
C SER A 82 -3.45 6.94 -4.49
N ALA A 83 -2.20 7.39 -4.37
CA ALA A 83 -1.61 7.75 -3.08
C ALA A 83 -2.16 9.07 -2.50
N GLN A 84 -3.06 9.76 -3.22
CA GLN A 84 -3.76 10.95 -2.74
C GLN A 84 -5.06 10.59 -2.01
N THR A 85 -4.98 9.59 -1.13
CA THR A 85 -6.10 9.11 -0.32
C THR A 85 -5.62 8.90 1.11
N THR A 86 -6.51 9.10 2.09
CA THR A 86 -6.21 8.87 3.52
C THR A 86 -6.63 7.49 3.99
N GLU A 87 -7.40 6.76 3.19
CA GLU A 87 -7.86 5.40 3.46
C GLU A 87 -7.96 4.59 2.15
N PRO A 88 -7.97 3.25 2.21
CA PRO A 88 -8.24 2.42 1.05
C PRO A 88 -9.64 2.71 0.47
N PRO A 89 -9.77 2.88 -0.86
CA PRO A 89 -11.06 3.07 -1.50
C PRO A 89 -12.04 1.92 -1.23
N LYS A 90 -13.34 2.20 -1.30
CA LYS A 90 -14.39 1.22 -1.00
C LYS A 90 -14.29 -0.01 -1.91
N GLU A 91 -14.06 0.19 -3.19
CA GLU A 91 -13.90 -0.86 -4.19
C GLU A 91 -12.72 -1.80 -3.88
N ILE A 92 -11.65 -1.28 -3.28
CA ILE A 92 -10.51 -2.07 -2.83
C ILE A 92 -10.90 -2.89 -1.60
N LYS A 93 -11.55 -2.28 -0.61
CA LYS A 93 -12.06 -2.98 0.58
C LYS A 93 -13.03 -4.10 0.21
N ASP A 94 -13.97 -3.82 -0.69
CA ASP A 94 -14.95 -4.80 -1.20
C ASP A 94 -14.25 -5.97 -1.92
N ALA A 95 -13.25 -5.69 -2.77
CA ALA A 95 -12.47 -6.71 -3.47
C ALA A 95 -11.70 -7.62 -2.50
N ILE A 96 -11.13 -7.05 -1.43
CA ILE A 96 -10.45 -7.82 -0.39
C ILE A 96 -11.47 -8.67 0.37
N THR A 97 -12.58 -8.10 0.84
CA THR A 97 -13.61 -8.81 1.60
C THR A 97 -14.20 -9.99 0.83
N ALA A 98 -14.39 -9.84 -0.49
CA ALA A 98 -14.87 -10.93 -1.34
C ALA A 98 -13.92 -12.15 -1.39
N LYS A 99 -12.61 -11.93 -1.19
CA LYS A 99 -11.57 -12.98 -1.27
C LYS A 99 -11.06 -13.42 0.09
N ARG A 100 -11.08 -12.53 1.08
CA ARG A 100 -10.52 -12.65 2.43
C ARG A 100 -11.54 -12.14 3.44
N PRO A 101 -12.69 -12.82 3.62
CA PRO A 101 -13.71 -12.37 4.57
C PRO A 101 -13.12 -12.27 5.99
N GLY A 102 -13.46 -11.20 6.71
CA GLY A 102 -12.95 -10.95 8.06
C GLY A 102 -11.50 -10.47 8.12
N TRP A 103 -10.93 -9.98 7.01
CA TRP A 103 -9.63 -9.32 7.03
C TRP A 103 -9.68 -8.05 7.88
N THR A 104 -8.56 -7.73 8.50
CA THR A 104 -8.36 -6.47 9.20
C THR A 104 -6.93 -6.03 8.96
N TRP A 105 -6.72 -4.73 8.80
CA TRP A 105 -5.41 -4.11 8.77
C TRP A 105 -5.50 -2.79 9.52
N ARG A 106 -4.84 -2.70 10.68
CA ARG A 106 -5.06 -1.62 11.65
C ARG A 106 -6.56 -1.34 11.86
N GLU A 107 -7.02 -0.13 11.53
CA GLU A 107 -8.41 0.32 11.61
C GLU A 107 -9.28 -0.05 10.39
N PHE A 108 -8.71 -0.63 9.33
CA PHE A 108 -9.43 -0.99 8.10
C PHE A 108 -9.92 -2.44 8.12
N SER A 109 -11.10 -2.66 7.55
CA SER A 109 -11.79 -3.95 7.38
C SER A 109 -12.74 -3.94 6.18
#